data_AF-A0A3D4X2V4-F1
#
_entry.id   AF-A0A3D4X2V4-F1
#
_cell.length_a   1.000
_cell.length_b   1.000
_cell.length_c   1.000
_cell.angle_alpha   90.00
_cell.angle_beta   90.00
_cell.angle_gamma   90.00
#
_symmetry.space_group_name_H-M   'P 1'
#
loop_
_entity.id
_entity.type
_entity.pdbx_description
1 polymer ?
#
loop_
_entity_poly.entity_id
_entity_poly.type
_entity_poly.pdbx_seq_one_letter_code
_entity_poly.pdbx_strand_id
1 'polypeptide(L)'
;MGSVTGGSDPHRASLRAWLCSDSTGMQAKMTEAAITQLNAVPKDIDLQWTFVSCGGAAGSTYCTYRNTFGSDLIFRVPSESPQKVTEVKFDRTVFNTDAKQYTSHFVEAWISGNVQRMQALSSPAIVSFAATHSAPATPFTVTLSPSEVWIFEVTSSGADYRFVLKNQLGRSNAITELHTL
;
A
#
# COMPACT_ATOMS: atom_id res chain seq x y z
N MET A 1 -2.60 -2.83 -21.16
CA MET A 1 -1.77 -3.98 -20.77
C MET A 1 -0.93 -3.55 -19.57
N GLY A 2 -0.86 -4.34 -18.49
CA GLY A 2 -0.05 -3.98 -17.32
C GLY A 2 1.44 -4.23 -17.55
N SER A 3 2.29 -3.71 -16.67
CA SER A 3 3.75 -3.95 -16.72
C SER A 3 4.31 -4.18 -15.32
N VAL A 4 5.52 -4.75 -15.27
CA VAL A 4 6.29 -4.91 -14.04
C VAL A 4 7.74 -4.46 -14.27
N THR A 5 8.26 -3.62 -13.39
CA THR A 5 9.64 -3.11 -13.42
C THR A 5 10.40 -3.54 -12.16
N GLY A 6 11.63 -4.02 -12.34
CA GLY A 6 12.52 -4.41 -11.24
C GLY A 6 12.20 -5.77 -10.58
N GLY A 7 12.98 -6.09 -9.54
CA GLY A 7 12.91 -7.35 -8.80
C GLY A 7 13.49 -8.56 -9.52
N SER A 8 13.38 -9.72 -8.89
CA SER A 8 13.96 -11.01 -9.28
C SER A 8 12.91 -12.11 -9.43
N ASP A 9 13.33 -13.26 -9.95
CA ASP A 9 12.53 -14.47 -9.97
C ASP A 9 12.50 -15.11 -8.56
N PRO A 10 11.44 -15.85 -8.20
CA PRO A 10 10.29 -16.20 -9.02
C PRO A 10 9.19 -15.13 -9.09
N HIS A 11 9.20 -14.12 -8.22
CA HIS A 11 8.09 -13.17 -8.05
C HIS A 11 7.89 -12.24 -9.26
N ARG A 12 8.97 -11.69 -9.86
CA ARG A 12 8.86 -10.88 -11.07
C ARG A 12 8.26 -11.66 -12.24
N ALA A 13 8.74 -12.89 -12.47
CA ALA A 13 8.23 -13.75 -13.53
C ALA A 13 6.76 -14.13 -13.29
N SER A 14 6.39 -14.42 -12.04
CA SER A 14 5.01 -14.70 -11.63
C SER A 14 4.08 -13.53 -11.95
N LEU A 15 4.47 -12.31 -11.54
CA LEU A 15 3.69 -11.11 -11.79
C LEU A 15 3.58 -10.81 -13.29
N ARG A 16 4.67 -10.95 -14.06
CA ARG A 16 4.64 -10.80 -15.52
C ARG A 16 3.70 -11.81 -16.19
N ALA A 17 3.77 -13.08 -15.78
CA ALA A 17 2.91 -14.12 -16.33
C ALA A 17 1.43 -13.81 -16.09
N TRP A 18 1.07 -13.37 -14.86
CA TRP A 18 -0.29 -12.93 -14.55
C TRP A 18 -0.75 -11.74 -15.41
N LEU A 19 0.08 -10.71 -15.55
CA LEU A 19 -0.23 -9.54 -16.39
C LEU A 19 -0.43 -9.90 -17.87
N CYS A 20 0.25 -10.94 -18.35
CA CYS A 20 0.12 -11.47 -19.71
C CYS A 20 -0.94 -12.58 -19.85
N SER A 21 -1.64 -12.96 -18.76
CA SER A 21 -2.56 -14.11 -18.72
C SER A 21 -1.90 -15.44 -19.14
N ASP A 22 -0.60 -15.60 -18.89
CA ASP A 22 0.19 -16.82 -19.15
C ASP A 22 0.04 -17.81 -17.98
N SER A 23 -0.94 -18.71 -18.10
CA SER A 23 -1.23 -19.71 -17.07
C SER A 23 -0.09 -20.70 -16.84
N THR A 24 0.60 -21.12 -17.90
CA THR A 24 1.76 -22.03 -17.81
C THR A 24 2.91 -21.36 -17.06
N GLY A 25 3.21 -20.09 -17.38
CA GLY A 25 4.21 -19.31 -16.67
C GLY A 25 3.91 -19.13 -15.18
N MET A 26 2.63 -18.89 -14.84
CA MET A 26 2.19 -18.82 -13.44
C MET A 26 2.40 -20.16 -12.72
N GLN A 27 1.94 -21.29 -13.29
CA GLN A 27 2.08 -22.63 -12.69
C GLN A 27 3.55 -23.05 -12.49
N ALA A 28 4.45 -22.59 -13.37
CA ALA A 28 5.87 -22.86 -13.24
C ALA A 28 6.51 -22.18 -12.01
N LYS A 29 6.02 -21.00 -11.62
CA LYS A 29 6.65 -20.13 -10.60
C LYS A 29 5.87 -20.00 -9.30
N MET A 30 4.61 -20.42 -9.29
CA MET A 30 3.68 -20.25 -8.17
C MET A 30 3.02 -21.58 -7.79
N THR A 31 2.53 -21.65 -6.56
CA THR A 31 1.56 -22.67 -6.14
C THR A 31 0.14 -22.30 -6.57
N GLU A 32 -0.77 -23.26 -6.59
CA GLU A 32 -2.18 -23.02 -6.93
C GLU A 32 -2.88 -22.02 -5.99
N ALA A 33 -2.55 -22.08 -4.69
CA ALA A 33 -3.05 -21.12 -3.70
C ALA A 33 -2.62 -19.69 -4.05
N ALA A 34 -1.34 -19.48 -4.37
CA ALA A 34 -0.82 -18.17 -4.77
C ALA A 34 -1.42 -17.67 -6.09
N ILE A 35 -1.66 -18.56 -7.06
CA ILE A 35 -2.33 -18.22 -8.32
C ILE A 35 -3.77 -17.75 -8.05
N THR A 36 -4.49 -18.46 -7.17
CA THR A 36 -5.86 -18.10 -6.78
C THR A 36 -5.90 -16.73 -6.14
N GLN A 37 -4.98 -16.46 -5.21
CA GLN A 37 -4.87 -15.15 -4.54
C GLN A 37 -4.54 -14.02 -5.53
N LEU A 38 -3.57 -14.24 -6.44
CA LEU A 38 -3.20 -13.24 -7.43
C LEU A 38 -4.33 -12.99 -8.46
N ASN A 39 -5.08 -14.03 -8.85
CA ASN A 39 -6.24 -13.89 -9.72
C ASN A 39 -7.44 -13.21 -9.04
N ALA A 40 -7.50 -13.18 -7.72
CA ALA A 40 -8.50 -12.42 -6.97
C ALA A 40 -8.22 -10.91 -6.95
N VAL A 41 -7.03 -10.47 -7.36
CA VAL A 41 -6.70 -9.05 -7.48
C VAL A 41 -7.58 -8.41 -8.56
N PRO A 42 -8.34 -7.35 -8.24
CA PRO A 42 -9.19 -6.67 -9.21
C PRO A 42 -8.38 -6.16 -10.40
N LYS A 43 -8.93 -6.27 -11.61
CA LYS A 43 -8.26 -5.81 -12.85
C LYS A 43 -8.64 -4.38 -13.26
N ASP A 44 -9.53 -3.75 -12.52
CA ASP A 44 -9.98 -2.35 -12.68
C ASP A 44 -9.06 -1.32 -11.98
N ILE A 45 -7.87 -1.75 -11.54
CA ILE A 45 -6.87 -0.92 -10.88
C ILE A 45 -5.70 -0.59 -11.82
N ASP A 46 -4.79 0.27 -11.37
CA ASP A 46 -3.51 0.44 -12.06
C ASP A 46 -2.68 -0.85 -12.00
N LEU A 47 -2.29 -1.33 -13.18
CA LEU A 47 -1.52 -2.56 -13.37
C LEU A 47 -0.06 -2.28 -13.75
N GLN A 48 0.45 -1.07 -13.48
CA GLN A 48 1.87 -0.74 -13.62
C GLN A 48 2.57 -0.95 -12.28
N TRP A 49 3.30 -2.05 -12.14
CA TRP A 49 3.91 -2.47 -10.89
C TRP A 49 5.41 -2.17 -10.87
N THR A 50 5.90 -1.60 -9.78
CA THR A 50 7.33 -1.36 -9.55
C THR A 50 7.79 -2.12 -8.31
N PHE A 51 8.92 -2.82 -8.42
CA PHE A 51 9.55 -3.46 -7.29
C PHE A 51 9.94 -2.44 -6.22
N VAL A 52 9.57 -2.72 -4.96
CA VAL A 52 9.92 -1.87 -3.80
C VAL A 52 11.09 -2.48 -3.05
N SER A 53 10.92 -3.68 -2.51
CA SER A 53 11.93 -4.35 -1.69
C SER A 53 11.60 -5.83 -1.50
N CYS A 54 12.58 -6.60 -1.01
CA CYS A 54 12.36 -7.91 -0.43
C CYS A 54 12.90 -7.92 1.00
N GLY A 55 12.11 -8.42 1.95
CA GLY A 55 12.52 -8.65 3.34
C GLY A 55 12.51 -10.14 3.67
N GLY A 56 13.59 -10.63 4.30
CA GLY A 56 13.63 -12.00 4.81
C GLY A 56 12.95 -12.09 6.18
N ALA A 57 12.11 -13.10 6.38
CA ALA A 57 11.56 -13.45 7.69
C ALA A 57 11.40 -14.97 7.81
N ALA A 58 12.02 -15.55 8.84
CA ALA A 58 11.88 -16.94 9.29
C ALA A 58 11.62 -17.98 8.18
N GLY A 59 12.62 -18.22 7.31
CA GLY A 59 12.53 -19.24 6.26
C GLY A 59 11.65 -18.84 5.06
N SER A 60 11.34 -17.56 4.91
CA SER A 60 10.68 -17.00 3.74
C SER A 60 11.23 -15.61 3.39
N THR A 61 11.08 -15.23 2.14
CA THR A 61 11.31 -13.87 1.64
C THR A 61 9.98 -13.29 1.19
N TYR A 62 9.69 -12.05 1.60
CA TYR A 62 8.51 -11.29 1.23
C TYR A 62 8.93 -10.15 0.31
N CYS A 63 8.48 -10.16 -0.94
CA CYS A 63 8.83 -9.16 -1.93
C CYS A 63 7.62 -8.32 -2.30
N THR A 64 7.77 -7.00 -2.16
CA THR A 64 6.70 -6.03 -2.40
C THR A 64 6.84 -5.38 -3.76
N TYR A 65 5.75 -5.33 -4.51
CA TYR A 65 5.57 -4.52 -5.71
C TYR A 65 4.48 -3.50 -5.47
N ARG A 66 4.70 -2.26 -5.90
CA ARG A 66 3.77 -1.15 -5.69
C ARG A 66 3.31 -0.58 -7.02
N ASN A 67 2.02 -0.30 -7.15
CA ASN A 67 1.49 0.39 -8.31
C ASN A 67 1.52 1.92 -8.15
N THR A 68 1.14 2.66 -9.19
CA THR A 68 1.22 4.13 -9.19
C THR A 68 0.32 4.81 -8.17
N PHE A 69 -0.76 4.15 -7.73
CA PHE A 69 -1.64 4.63 -6.66
C PHE A 69 -1.25 4.14 -5.26
N GLY A 70 -0.14 3.40 -5.13
CA GLY A 70 0.37 2.91 -3.86
C GLY A 70 -0.30 1.65 -3.32
N SER A 71 -1.01 0.89 -4.17
CA SER A 71 -1.44 -0.46 -3.79
C SER A 71 -0.24 -1.40 -3.88
N ASP A 72 -0.13 -2.33 -2.95
CA ASP A 72 0.98 -3.26 -2.82
C ASP A 72 0.56 -4.70 -3.12
N LEU A 73 1.38 -5.40 -3.91
CA LEU A 73 1.39 -6.85 -4.01
C LEU A 73 2.60 -7.38 -3.24
N ILE A 74 2.35 -8.25 -2.27
CA ILE A 74 3.38 -8.83 -1.41
C ILE A 74 3.44 -10.32 -1.70
N PHE A 75 4.55 -10.74 -2.31
CA PHE A 75 4.81 -12.13 -2.70
C PHE A 75 5.64 -12.82 -1.63
N ARG A 76 5.16 -13.95 -1.11
CA ARG A 76 5.95 -14.81 -0.21
C ARG A 76 6.59 -15.95 -0.99
N VAL A 77 7.89 -16.11 -0.80
CA VAL A 77 8.69 -17.21 -1.34
C VAL A 77 9.40 -17.91 -0.19
N PRO A 78 9.09 -19.18 0.12
CA PRO A 78 9.82 -19.96 1.11
C PRO A 78 11.29 -20.12 0.68
N SER A 79 12.19 -20.23 1.66
CA SER A 79 13.62 -20.40 1.39
C SER A 79 13.98 -21.79 0.85
N GLU A 80 13.06 -22.77 0.96
CA GLU A 80 13.24 -24.13 0.45
C GLU A 80 13.20 -24.20 -1.07
N SER A 81 13.90 -25.20 -1.62
CA SER A 81 13.95 -25.47 -3.06
C SER A 81 12.89 -26.52 -3.44
N PRO A 82 12.21 -26.36 -4.59
CA PRO A 82 12.31 -25.24 -5.53
C PRO A 82 11.61 -23.98 -5.01
N GLN A 83 12.25 -22.82 -5.17
CA GLN A 83 11.67 -21.54 -4.78
C GLN A 83 10.46 -21.20 -5.67
N LYS A 84 9.27 -21.32 -5.08
CA LYS A 84 7.99 -20.92 -5.69
C LYS A 84 7.28 -19.89 -4.82
N VAL A 85 6.50 -19.03 -5.45
CA VAL A 85 5.57 -18.16 -4.73
C VAL A 85 4.48 -19.03 -4.10
N THR A 86 4.35 -18.96 -2.78
CA THR A 86 3.33 -19.72 -2.02
C THR A 86 2.17 -18.87 -1.56
N GLU A 87 2.35 -17.56 -1.51
CA GLU A 87 1.33 -16.62 -1.06
C GLU A 87 1.47 -15.29 -1.79
N VAL A 88 0.34 -14.68 -2.11
CA VAL A 88 0.24 -13.30 -2.60
C VAL A 88 -0.77 -12.57 -1.74
N LYS A 89 -0.35 -11.47 -1.14
CA LYS A 89 -1.26 -10.51 -0.49
C LYS A 89 -1.41 -9.28 -1.37
N PHE A 90 -2.63 -8.77 -1.42
CA PHE A 90 -2.94 -7.51 -2.08
C PHE A 90 -3.43 -6.51 -1.04
N ASP A 91 -2.65 -5.47 -0.83
CA ASP A 91 -3.00 -4.34 0.02
C ASP A 91 -3.38 -3.16 -0.89
N ARG A 92 -4.69 -2.95 -1.02
CA ARG A 92 -5.27 -1.94 -1.93
C ARG A 92 -5.19 -0.56 -1.29
N THR A 93 -4.87 0.46 -2.08
CA THR A 93 -5.17 1.84 -1.72
C THR A 93 -6.69 2.05 -1.75
N VAL A 94 -7.28 2.32 -0.58
CA VAL A 94 -8.73 2.51 -0.42
C VAL A 94 -9.03 3.98 -0.17
N PHE A 95 -9.93 4.53 -0.98
CA PHE A 95 -10.50 5.85 -0.75
C PHE A 95 -11.72 5.70 0.17
N ASN A 96 -11.50 5.68 1.48
CA ASN A 96 -12.58 5.44 2.45
C ASN A 96 -13.68 6.52 2.39
N THR A 97 -14.94 6.13 2.62
CA THR A 97 -16.05 7.07 2.78
C THR A 97 -16.25 7.52 4.22
N ASP A 98 -15.49 6.95 5.16
CA ASP A 98 -15.40 7.37 6.55
C ASP A 98 -14.11 8.16 6.76
N ALA A 99 -14.22 9.37 7.32
CA ALA A 99 -13.08 10.29 7.46
C ALA A 99 -12.00 9.74 8.40
N LYS A 100 -12.41 9.05 9.48
CA LYS A 100 -11.48 8.47 10.43
C LYS A 100 -10.64 7.38 9.76
N GLN A 101 -11.29 6.46 9.04
CA GLN A 101 -10.60 5.43 8.26
C GLN A 101 -9.74 6.01 7.14
N TYR A 102 -10.19 7.10 6.49
CA TYR A 102 -9.40 7.78 5.46
C TYR A 102 -8.10 8.35 6.03
N THR A 103 -8.18 9.04 7.17
CA THR A 103 -7.00 9.55 7.90
C THR A 103 -6.10 8.43 8.37
N SER A 104 -6.65 7.37 8.99
CA SER A 104 -5.85 6.20 9.40
C SER A 104 -5.09 5.61 8.22
N HIS A 105 -5.74 5.45 7.06
CA HIS A 105 -5.10 4.87 5.87
C HIS A 105 -3.96 5.73 5.33
N PHE A 106 -4.06 7.07 5.44
CA PHE A 106 -2.94 7.97 5.13
C PHE A 106 -1.79 7.82 6.14
N VAL A 107 -2.09 7.76 7.44
CA VAL A 107 -1.08 7.62 8.49
C VAL A 107 -0.34 6.28 8.35
N GLU A 108 -1.04 5.18 8.06
CA GLU A 108 -0.44 3.88 7.75
C GLU A 108 0.47 3.94 6.52
N ALA A 109 0.08 4.69 5.50
CA ALA A 109 0.91 4.94 4.33
C ALA A 109 2.19 5.69 4.70
N TRP A 110 2.09 6.70 5.56
CA TRP A 110 3.25 7.46 6.03
C TRP A 110 4.20 6.60 6.88
N ILE A 111 3.67 5.83 7.82
CA ILE A 111 4.43 4.90 8.67
C ILE A 111 5.19 3.87 7.83
N SER A 112 4.57 3.35 6.77
CA SER A 112 5.17 2.35 5.86
C SER A 112 6.04 2.96 4.74
N GLY A 113 6.20 4.29 4.70
CA GLY A 113 6.93 4.97 3.62
C GLY A 113 6.27 4.84 2.24
N ASN A 114 4.97 4.59 2.19
CA ASN A 114 4.19 4.48 0.96
C ASN A 114 3.80 5.85 0.40
N VAL A 115 4.79 6.53 -0.17
CA VAL A 115 4.64 7.88 -0.74
C VAL A 115 3.57 7.93 -1.83
N GLN A 116 3.46 6.91 -2.69
CA GLN A 116 2.43 6.86 -3.74
C GLN A 116 1.03 6.82 -3.16
N ARG A 117 0.80 6.04 -2.09
CA ARG A 117 -0.50 6.01 -1.40
C ARG A 117 -0.79 7.33 -0.70
N MET A 118 0.21 7.93 -0.06
CA MET A 118 0.07 9.28 0.51
C MET A 118 -0.34 10.29 -0.56
N GLN A 119 0.32 10.29 -1.73
CA GLN A 119 -0.01 11.14 -2.87
C GLN A 119 -1.43 10.88 -3.41
N ALA A 120 -1.90 9.64 -3.42
CA ALA A 120 -3.25 9.32 -3.86
C ALA A 120 -4.32 9.81 -2.87
N LEU A 121 -3.99 9.82 -1.57
CA LEU A 121 -4.93 10.18 -0.51
C LEU A 121 -4.96 11.68 -0.21
N SER A 122 -3.90 12.43 -0.53
CA SER A 122 -3.73 13.83 -0.17
C SER A 122 -3.21 14.70 -1.33
N SER A 123 -2.70 15.90 -1.04
CA SER A 123 -2.07 16.77 -2.05
C SER A 123 -0.54 16.68 -2.00
N PRO A 124 0.19 17.10 -3.07
CA PRO A 124 1.64 17.17 -3.05
C PRO A 124 2.23 17.97 -1.87
N ALA A 125 1.54 19.03 -1.43
CA ALA A 125 1.98 19.82 -0.28
C ALA A 125 1.99 19.02 1.02
N ILE A 126 0.99 18.15 1.23
CA ILE A 126 0.88 17.28 2.40
C ILE A 126 1.97 16.21 2.40
N VAL A 127 2.29 15.66 1.23
CA VAL A 127 3.38 14.70 1.08
C VAL A 127 4.73 15.35 1.36
N SER A 128 4.95 16.58 0.88
CA SER A 128 6.16 17.35 1.19
C SER A 128 6.29 17.65 2.69
N PHE A 129 5.18 18.01 3.35
CA PHE A 129 5.16 18.16 4.81
C PHE A 129 5.56 16.86 5.50
N ALA A 130 4.93 15.75 5.11
CA ALA A 130 5.18 14.45 5.72
C ALA A 130 6.61 13.93 5.48
N ALA A 131 7.26 14.35 4.38
CA ALA A 131 8.65 14.00 4.09
C ALA A 131 9.67 14.70 5.02
N THR A 132 9.29 15.82 5.64
CA THR A 132 10.17 16.56 6.56
C THR A 132 9.85 16.32 8.04
N HIS A 133 8.84 15.50 8.33
CA HIS A 133 8.41 15.17 9.70
C HIS A 133 8.42 13.67 9.92
N SER A 134 8.55 13.25 11.18
CA SER A 134 8.48 11.83 11.53
C SER A 134 7.02 11.35 11.52
N ALA A 135 6.76 10.19 10.90
CA ALA A 135 5.43 9.59 10.96
C ALA A 135 4.99 9.36 12.43
N PRO A 136 3.68 9.38 12.73
CA PRO A 136 3.16 8.98 14.04
C PRO A 136 3.67 7.60 14.47
N ALA A 137 3.93 7.42 15.77
CA ALA A 137 4.31 6.12 16.30
C ALA A 137 3.12 5.14 16.31
N THR A 138 3.40 3.84 16.29
CA THR A 138 2.38 2.81 16.52
C THR A 138 2.35 2.39 18.00
N PRO A 139 1.16 2.19 18.61
CA PRO A 139 -0.17 2.49 18.06
C PRO A 139 -0.46 4.00 18.07
N PHE A 140 -1.37 4.45 17.20
CA PHE A 140 -1.92 5.80 17.17
C PHE A 140 -3.44 5.77 17.28
N THR A 141 -4.05 6.88 17.69
CA THR A 141 -5.50 7.07 17.71
C THR A 141 -5.89 8.19 16.77
N VAL A 142 -7.02 8.03 16.08
CA VAL A 142 -7.63 9.09 15.27
C VAL A 142 -8.97 9.49 15.89
N THR A 143 -9.11 10.77 16.23
CA THR A 143 -10.31 11.34 16.86
C THR A 143 -10.81 12.55 16.08
N LEU A 144 -12.14 12.76 16.07
CA LEU A 144 -12.72 13.99 15.52
C LEU A 144 -12.42 15.13 16.50
N SER A 145 -11.89 16.24 16.00
CA SER A 145 -11.62 17.42 16.83
C SER A 145 -12.96 17.96 17.37
N PRO A 146 -13.06 18.27 18.68
CA PRO A 146 -14.34 18.56 19.33
C PRO A 146 -15.05 19.82 18.82
N SER A 147 -14.33 20.73 18.15
CA SER A 147 -14.87 22.01 17.68
C SER A 147 -15.30 22.02 16.21
N GLU A 148 -14.92 21.02 15.40
CA GLU A 148 -14.98 21.17 13.94
C GLU A 148 -15.29 19.86 13.21
N VAL A 149 -16.25 19.93 12.26
CA VAL A 149 -16.51 18.83 11.33
C VAL A 149 -15.37 18.79 10.31
N TRP A 150 -14.87 17.59 9.98
CA TRP A 150 -13.79 17.34 9.01
C TRP A 150 -12.36 17.58 9.50
N ILE A 151 -12.18 17.79 10.80
CA ILE A 151 -10.86 17.91 11.40
C ILE A 151 -10.61 16.75 12.33
N PHE A 152 -9.49 16.07 12.10
CA PHE A 152 -9.13 14.87 12.82
C PHE A 152 -7.76 15.04 13.45
N GLU A 153 -7.67 14.67 14.71
CA GLU A 153 -6.44 14.68 15.49
C GLU A 153 -5.92 13.25 15.57
N VAL A 154 -4.66 13.09 15.20
CA VAL A 154 -3.91 11.86 15.29
C VAL A 154 -2.97 11.99 16.47
N THR A 155 -3.16 11.17 17.50
CA THR A 155 -2.33 11.16 18.70
C THR A 155 -1.54 9.87 18.80
N SER A 156 -0.26 9.97 19.16
CA SER A 156 0.65 8.83 19.34
C SER A 156 1.68 9.12 20.42
N SER A 157 2.50 8.14 20.81
CA SER A 157 3.60 8.38 21.76
C SER A 157 4.77 9.17 21.17
N GLY A 158 4.75 9.49 19.87
CA GLY A 158 5.86 10.12 19.16
C GLY A 158 5.57 11.54 18.72
N ALA A 159 4.56 11.70 17.86
CA ALA A 159 4.16 12.99 17.33
C ALA A 159 2.65 13.02 17.07
N ASP A 160 2.07 14.18 17.30
CA ASP A 160 0.65 14.42 17.18
C ASP A 160 0.38 15.39 16.02
N TYR A 161 -0.71 15.16 15.29
CA TYR A 161 -1.00 15.87 14.07
C TYR A 161 -2.49 16.17 13.91
N ARG A 162 -2.78 17.32 13.29
CA ARG A 162 -4.11 17.73 12.87
C ARG A 162 -4.25 17.58 11.37
N PHE A 163 -5.26 16.83 10.95
CA PHE A 163 -5.64 16.62 9.55
C PHE A 163 -6.94 17.36 9.25
N VAL A 164 -6.99 18.05 8.10
CA VAL A 164 -8.22 18.64 7.56
C VAL A 164 -8.61 17.90 6.29
N LEU A 165 -9.85 17.43 6.24
CA LEU A 165 -10.41 16.75 5.07
C LEU A 165 -11.45 17.64 4.39
N LYS A 166 -11.61 17.47 3.09
CA LYS A 166 -12.76 18.02 2.36
C LYS A 166 -13.94 17.04 2.43
N ASN A 167 -15.15 17.57 2.28
CA ASN A 167 -16.38 16.78 2.10
C ASN A 167 -16.42 16.10 0.70
N GLN A 168 -15.39 15.31 0.40
CA GLN A 168 -15.17 14.58 -0.85
C GLN A 168 -14.58 13.18 -0.58
N LEU A 169 -15.00 12.56 0.52
CA LEU A 169 -14.61 11.19 0.83
C LEU A 169 -15.07 10.21 -0.26
N GLY A 170 -14.45 9.02 -0.30
CA GLY A 170 -14.68 8.05 -1.37
C GLY A 170 -13.88 8.33 -2.65
N ARG A 171 -13.04 9.37 -2.66
CA ARG A 171 -12.22 9.80 -3.80
C ARG A 171 -10.80 10.14 -3.37
N SER A 172 -9.91 10.31 -4.34
CA SER A 172 -8.53 10.75 -4.11
C SER A 172 -8.45 12.17 -3.53
N ASN A 173 -7.32 12.47 -2.91
CA ASN A 173 -6.94 13.82 -2.46
C ASN A 173 -7.89 14.46 -1.44
N ALA A 174 -8.60 13.66 -0.62
CA ALA A 174 -9.53 14.19 0.36
C ALA A 174 -8.84 14.89 1.54
N ILE A 175 -7.58 14.54 1.88
CA ILE A 175 -6.78 15.25 2.90
C ILE A 175 -6.15 16.49 2.26
N THR A 176 -6.45 17.66 2.79
CA THR A 176 -6.03 18.93 2.20
C THR A 176 -5.13 19.78 3.08
N GLU A 177 -5.13 19.54 4.39
CA GLU A 177 -4.19 20.19 5.31
C GLU A 177 -3.70 19.18 6.36
N LEU A 178 -2.46 19.40 6.80
CA LEU A 178 -1.77 18.59 7.79
C LEU A 178 -0.83 19.52 8.56
N HIS A 179 -0.99 19.55 9.89
CA HIS A 179 -0.22 20.39 10.79
C HIS A 179 0.22 19.58 12.02
N THR A 180 1.32 19.95 12.65
CA THR A 180 1.65 19.45 14.00
C THR A 180 0.67 20.02 15.02
N LEU A 181 0.35 19.23 16.04
CA LEU A 181 -0.39 19.69 17.23
C LEU A 181 0.53 20.24 18.32
#